data_AF-A0A968JLF2-F1
#
_entry.id   AF-A0A968JLF2-F1
#
_cell.length_a   1.000
_cell.length_b   1.000
_cell.length_c   1.000
_cell.angle_alpha   90.00
_cell.angle_beta   90.00
_cell.angle_gamma   90.00
#
_symmetry.space_group_name_H-M   'P 1'
#
loop_
_entity.id
_entity.type
_entity.pdbx_description
1 polymer ?
#
loop_
_entity_poly.entity_id
_entity_poly.type
_entity_poly.pdbx_seq_one_letter_code
_entity_poly.pdbx_strand_id
1 'polypeptide(L)'
;MRYIVENAETYGIDTNWMFMGGNSAGAGTSLNTVFVSEAEWEATIPGIVARWGNLNTSGNNLSNAFDIKAVYNDCGSTGEAAIQAEDMVPIISFHGYLDNIVPIGSSPQGTAGSAVIHASLLANGVCSELTVDSLGLHCPHPRQFRVARVACFFKSILCNACTSNYFTEEVPADCSTTIVGLDDLLVKEPYFQIYPNPASNQFTISGALNLHQIEILNAKGQILQTILPNGNLHTIDISALPAGLYFLRLWDMKYNLVEVQKMLKE
;
A
#
# COMPACT_ATOMS: atom_id res chain seq x y z
N MET A 1 -19.14 0.20 -16.99
CA MET A 1 -19.12 1.49 -16.25
C MET A 1 -20.39 2.31 -16.45
N ARG A 2 -20.86 2.58 -17.68
CA ARG A 2 -22.10 3.37 -17.92
C ARG A 2 -23.31 3.01 -17.04
N TYR A 3 -23.59 1.72 -16.84
CA TYR A 3 -24.67 1.24 -15.95
C TYR A 3 -24.46 1.64 -14.49
N ILE A 4 -23.22 1.55 -14.00
CA ILE A 4 -22.88 1.94 -12.62
C ILE A 4 -23.09 3.44 -12.42
N VAL A 5 -22.70 4.26 -13.41
CA VAL A 5 -22.92 5.71 -13.36
C VAL A 5 -24.41 6.05 -13.41
N GLU A 6 -25.18 5.41 -14.28
CA GLU A 6 -26.63 5.59 -14.38
C GLU A 6 -27.35 5.29 -13.05
N ASN A 7 -26.89 4.28 -12.33
CA ASN A 7 -27.52 3.80 -11.09
C ASN A 7 -26.75 4.21 -9.83
N ALA A 8 -25.90 5.22 -9.92
CA ALA A 8 -24.99 5.60 -8.84
C ALA A 8 -25.76 5.99 -7.57
N GLU A 9 -26.85 6.76 -7.70
CA GLU A 9 -27.70 7.17 -6.59
C GLU A 9 -28.33 5.96 -5.88
N THR A 10 -28.85 5.00 -6.64
CA THR A 10 -29.45 3.76 -6.12
C THR A 10 -28.47 2.94 -5.29
N TYR A 11 -27.20 2.91 -5.69
CA TYR A 11 -26.16 2.12 -5.02
C TYR A 11 -25.33 2.91 -4.01
N GLY A 12 -25.57 4.21 -3.85
CA GLY A 12 -24.76 5.09 -3.00
C GLY A 12 -23.31 5.20 -3.48
N ILE A 13 -23.09 5.21 -4.80
CA ILE A 13 -21.76 5.27 -5.41
C ILE A 13 -21.42 6.73 -5.73
N ASP A 14 -20.27 7.19 -5.24
CA ASP A 14 -19.68 8.47 -5.68
C ASP A 14 -18.91 8.26 -7.00
N THR A 15 -19.48 8.75 -8.10
CA THR A 15 -18.88 8.62 -9.43
C THR A 15 -17.64 9.49 -9.64
N ASN A 16 -17.30 10.38 -8.69
CA ASN A 16 -16.01 11.08 -8.73
C ASN A 16 -14.84 10.15 -8.39
N TRP A 17 -15.11 9.01 -7.75
CA TRP A 17 -14.11 8.07 -7.25
C TRP A 17 -14.35 6.66 -7.78
N MET A 18 -14.13 6.48 -9.08
CA MET A 18 -14.16 5.16 -9.70
C MET A 18 -12.75 4.62 -9.87
N PHE A 19 -12.57 3.36 -9.49
CA PHE A 19 -11.33 2.62 -9.61
C PHE A 19 -11.56 1.37 -10.43
N MET A 20 -10.53 0.89 -11.12
CA MET A 20 -10.60 -0.35 -11.90
C MET A 20 -9.39 -1.22 -11.59
N GLY A 21 -9.52 -2.52 -11.75
CA GLY A 21 -8.37 -3.40 -11.63
C GLY A 21 -8.70 -4.85 -11.88
N GLY A 22 -7.65 -5.64 -12.03
CA GLY A 22 -7.78 -7.06 -12.29
C GLY A 22 -6.46 -7.80 -12.19
N ASN A 23 -6.53 -9.07 -12.54
CA ASN A 23 -5.40 -10.01 -12.60
C ASN A 23 -5.23 -10.47 -14.05
N SER A 24 -3.99 -10.54 -14.54
CA SER A 24 -3.64 -11.05 -15.86
C SER A 24 -4.44 -10.35 -16.98
N ALA A 25 -5.24 -11.09 -17.76
CA ALA A 25 -6.12 -10.50 -18.79
C ALA A 25 -7.11 -9.44 -18.25
N GLY A 26 -7.56 -9.58 -17.00
CA GLY A 26 -8.41 -8.57 -16.34
C GLY A 26 -7.64 -7.29 -16.01
N ALA A 27 -6.35 -7.41 -15.69
CA ALA A 27 -5.47 -6.26 -15.50
C ALA A 27 -5.21 -5.56 -16.83
N GLY A 28 -4.95 -6.31 -17.91
CA GLY A 28 -4.86 -5.76 -19.27
C GLY A 28 -6.13 -5.03 -19.70
N THR A 29 -7.31 -5.59 -19.41
CA THR A 29 -8.59 -4.93 -19.66
C THR A 29 -8.72 -3.61 -18.89
N SER A 30 -8.28 -3.61 -17.63
CA SER A 30 -8.31 -2.42 -16.77
C SER A 30 -7.37 -1.32 -17.25
N LEU A 31 -6.14 -1.69 -17.62
CA LEU A 31 -5.15 -0.77 -18.20
C LEU A 31 -5.64 -0.20 -19.53
N ASN A 32 -6.16 -1.04 -20.42
CA ASN A 32 -6.63 -0.60 -21.74
C ASN A 32 -7.89 0.27 -21.67
N THR A 33 -8.66 0.22 -20.59
CA THR A 33 -9.78 1.15 -20.36
C THR A 33 -9.28 2.58 -20.11
N VAL A 34 -8.03 2.73 -19.65
CA VAL A 34 -7.39 4.02 -19.42
C VAL A 34 -6.56 4.44 -20.64
N PHE A 35 -5.70 3.56 -21.14
CA PHE A 35 -4.66 3.93 -22.09
C PHE A 35 -5.02 3.76 -23.57
N VAL A 36 -6.10 3.06 -23.91
CA VAL A 36 -6.38 2.73 -25.32
C VAL A 36 -7.75 3.24 -25.73
N SER A 37 -7.74 4.26 -26.59
CA SER A 37 -8.94 4.80 -27.22
C SER A 37 -9.51 3.85 -28.28
N GLU A 38 -10.77 4.09 -28.67
CA GLU A 38 -11.42 3.35 -29.76
C GLU A 38 -10.64 3.47 -31.08
N ALA A 39 -10.11 4.66 -31.37
CA ALA A 39 -9.32 4.90 -32.58
C ALA A 39 -8.01 4.11 -32.60
N GLU A 40 -7.34 4.00 -31.45
CA GLU A 40 -6.12 3.19 -31.33
C GLU A 40 -6.42 1.69 -31.43
N TRP A 41 -7.56 1.25 -30.89
CA TRP A 41 -8.02 -0.13 -31.08
C TRP A 41 -8.31 -0.44 -32.54
N GLU A 42 -8.98 0.46 -33.26
CA GLU A 42 -9.27 0.29 -34.68
C GLU A 42 -7.99 0.34 -35.53
N ALA A 43 -6.99 1.15 -35.14
CA ALA A 43 -5.68 1.17 -35.79
C ALA A 43 -4.91 -0.15 -35.56
N THR A 44 -5.02 -0.73 -34.37
CA THR A 44 -4.34 -1.98 -33.99
C THR A 44 -5.03 -3.21 -34.60
N ILE A 45 -6.36 -3.20 -34.63
CA ILE A 45 -7.20 -4.29 -35.14
C ILE A 45 -8.27 -3.69 -36.07
N PRO A 46 -7.93 -3.46 -37.36
CA PRO A 46 -8.88 -2.91 -38.31
C PRO A 46 -10.17 -3.74 -38.41
N GLY A 47 -11.31 -3.07 -38.29
CA GLY A 47 -12.65 -3.67 -38.28
C GLY A 47 -13.16 -4.10 -36.91
N ILE A 48 -12.44 -3.84 -35.81
CA ILE A 48 -12.88 -4.24 -34.47
C ILE A 48 -14.18 -3.54 -34.08
N VAL A 49 -14.32 -2.25 -34.39
CA VAL A 49 -15.55 -1.49 -34.11
C VAL A 49 -16.72 -2.02 -34.94
N ALA A 50 -16.49 -2.38 -36.21
CA ALA A 50 -17.54 -2.98 -37.03
C ALA A 50 -18.01 -4.35 -36.51
N ARG A 51 -17.09 -5.13 -35.91
CA ARG A 51 -17.37 -6.47 -35.41
C ARG A 51 -18.00 -6.49 -34.01
N TRP A 52 -17.59 -5.59 -33.12
CA TRP A 52 -17.97 -5.60 -31.70
C TRP A 52 -18.80 -4.38 -31.28
N GLY A 53 -18.93 -3.40 -32.17
CA GLY A 53 -19.56 -2.12 -31.93
C GLY A 53 -18.60 -1.10 -31.28
N ASN A 54 -19.02 0.16 -31.25
CA ASN A 54 -18.30 1.24 -30.57
C ASN A 54 -18.16 0.94 -29.06
N LEU A 55 -17.02 1.32 -28.50
CA LEU A 55 -16.64 1.09 -27.11
C LEU A 55 -17.65 1.68 -26.11
N ASN A 56 -18.09 2.92 -26.36
CA ASN A 56 -18.92 3.67 -25.41
C ASN A 56 -20.40 3.74 -25.76
N THR A 57 -20.83 3.21 -26.90
CA THR A 57 -22.25 3.28 -27.33
C THR A 57 -22.87 1.92 -27.64
N SER A 58 -22.15 0.81 -27.53
CA SER A 58 -22.68 -0.52 -27.87
C SER A 58 -23.30 -1.26 -26.70
N GLY A 59 -24.24 -2.17 -26.97
CA GLY A 59 -24.86 -3.05 -25.97
C GLY A 59 -26.00 -2.44 -25.15
N ASN A 60 -26.04 -1.12 -24.93
CA ASN A 60 -27.17 -0.40 -24.31
C ASN A 60 -27.17 1.08 -24.71
N ASN A 61 -28.29 1.76 -24.43
CA ASN A 61 -28.55 3.16 -24.81
C ASN A 61 -28.00 4.20 -23.80
N LEU A 62 -27.19 3.80 -22.81
CA LEU A 62 -26.64 4.74 -21.83
C LEU A 62 -25.50 5.54 -22.47
N SER A 63 -25.32 6.80 -22.11
CA SER A 63 -24.24 7.65 -22.66
C SER A 63 -23.39 8.30 -21.57
N ASN A 64 -23.54 7.85 -20.32
CA ASN A 64 -22.85 8.45 -19.18
C ASN A 64 -21.34 8.30 -19.30
N ALA A 65 -20.62 9.42 -19.20
CA ALA A 65 -19.17 9.42 -19.10
C ALA A 65 -18.71 8.90 -17.73
N PHE A 66 -17.47 8.44 -17.65
CA PHE A 66 -16.86 7.95 -16.42
C PHE A 66 -15.34 8.18 -16.48
N ASP A 67 -14.75 8.54 -15.34
CA ASP A 67 -13.30 8.69 -15.21
C ASP A 67 -12.76 7.67 -14.21
N ILE A 68 -11.72 6.95 -14.59
CA ILE A 68 -10.99 6.07 -13.67
C ILE A 68 -9.92 6.89 -12.95
N LYS A 69 -9.93 6.88 -11.61
CA LYS A 69 -8.99 7.68 -10.79
C LYS A 69 -7.72 6.94 -10.41
N ALA A 70 -7.73 5.61 -10.41
CA ALA A 70 -6.54 4.79 -10.26
C ALA A 70 -6.81 3.36 -10.73
N VAL A 71 -5.72 2.64 -11.06
CA VAL A 71 -5.77 1.25 -11.52
C VAL A 71 -5.03 0.31 -10.58
N TYR A 72 -5.61 -0.86 -10.36
CA TYR A 72 -4.93 -2.02 -9.76
C TYR A 72 -4.55 -3.02 -10.87
N ASN A 73 -3.24 -3.21 -11.04
CA ASN A 73 -2.64 -4.02 -12.10
C ASN A 73 -1.86 -5.21 -11.53
N ASP A 74 -2.46 -6.39 -11.45
CA ASP A 74 -1.74 -7.61 -11.10
C ASP A 74 -1.39 -8.39 -12.36
N CYS A 75 -0.09 -8.58 -12.61
CA CYS A 75 0.49 -9.34 -13.73
C CYS A 75 -0.09 -8.98 -15.11
N GLY A 76 -0.45 -7.71 -15.33
CA GLY A 76 -1.01 -7.20 -16.58
C GLY A 76 0.01 -6.47 -17.46
N SER A 77 -0.44 -6.16 -18.69
CA SER A 77 0.27 -5.31 -19.64
C SER A 77 -0.72 -4.53 -20.51
N THR A 78 -0.22 -3.46 -21.13
CA THR A 78 -0.94 -2.68 -22.16
C THR A 78 -0.02 -2.45 -23.36
N GLY A 79 -0.52 -1.85 -24.45
CA GLY A 79 0.33 -1.45 -25.57
C GLY A 79 1.32 -0.37 -25.12
N GLU A 80 2.61 -0.57 -25.36
CA GLU A 80 3.65 0.38 -24.92
C GLU A 80 3.45 1.77 -25.56
N ALA A 81 3.09 1.80 -26.84
CA ALA A 81 2.78 3.02 -27.56
C ALA A 81 1.50 3.73 -27.10
N ALA A 82 0.62 3.04 -26.37
CA ALA A 82 -0.63 3.60 -25.86
C ALA A 82 -0.46 4.36 -24.54
N ILE A 83 0.71 4.24 -23.90
CA ILE A 83 1.00 4.94 -22.63
C ILE A 83 1.34 6.41 -22.94
N GLN A 84 0.32 7.25 -23.04
CA GLN A 84 0.43 8.71 -23.23
C GLN A 84 0.27 9.46 -21.91
N ALA A 85 0.95 10.60 -21.77
CA ALA A 85 1.04 11.32 -20.49
C ALA A 85 -0.31 11.90 -20.04
N GLU A 86 -1.14 12.31 -21.00
CA GLU A 86 -2.49 12.85 -20.78
C GLU A 86 -3.48 11.84 -20.19
N ASP A 87 -3.27 10.54 -20.43
CA ASP A 87 -4.16 9.47 -19.97
C ASP A 87 -3.69 8.85 -18.65
N MET A 88 -2.51 9.24 -18.16
CA MET A 88 -1.92 8.62 -16.97
C MET A 88 -2.73 8.86 -15.71
N VAL A 89 -3.09 7.77 -15.06
CA VAL A 89 -3.69 7.74 -13.73
C VAL A 89 -2.77 6.99 -12.77
N PRO A 90 -2.87 7.21 -11.45
CA PRO A 90 -2.12 6.42 -10.48
C PRO A 90 -2.34 4.91 -10.62
N ILE A 91 -1.27 4.12 -10.56
CA ILE A 91 -1.33 2.66 -10.70
C ILE A 91 -0.54 1.96 -9.61
N ILE A 92 -1.20 1.02 -8.92
CA ILE A 92 -0.54 0.02 -8.08
C ILE A 92 -0.42 -1.30 -8.84
N SER A 93 0.78 -1.87 -8.86
CA SER A 93 1.12 -3.06 -9.62
C SER A 93 1.76 -4.15 -8.79
N PHE A 94 1.52 -5.40 -9.18
CA PHE A 94 2.12 -6.60 -8.60
C PHE A 94 2.56 -7.52 -9.72
N HIS A 95 3.78 -8.04 -9.70
CA HIS A 95 4.29 -8.83 -10.81
C HIS A 95 5.41 -9.78 -10.39
N GLY A 96 5.51 -10.94 -11.04
CA GLY A 96 6.70 -11.79 -10.95
C GLY A 96 7.78 -11.31 -11.89
N TYR A 97 9.04 -11.30 -11.44
CA TYR A 97 10.18 -10.98 -12.31
C TYR A 97 10.41 -12.05 -13.40
N LEU A 98 10.07 -13.31 -13.10
CA LEU A 98 10.22 -14.47 -13.99
C LEU A 98 8.91 -14.82 -14.73
N ASP A 99 7.97 -13.89 -14.82
CA ASP A 99 6.72 -14.07 -15.56
C ASP A 99 6.99 -14.29 -17.06
N ASN A 100 6.73 -15.51 -17.53
CA ASN A 100 6.91 -15.91 -18.92
C ASN A 100 5.60 -15.92 -19.73
N ILE A 101 4.48 -15.52 -19.12
CA ILE A 101 3.18 -15.39 -19.75
C ILE A 101 2.94 -13.93 -20.14
N VAL A 102 3.14 -13.01 -19.18
CA VAL A 102 3.11 -11.57 -19.40
C VAL A 102 4.44 -11.00 -18.90
N PRO A 103 5.38 -10.63 -19.79
CA PRO A 103 6.65 -10.08 -19.35
C PRO A 103 6.46 -8.81 -18.51
N ILE A 104 7.18 -8.70 -17.39
CA ILE A 104 7.16 -7.51 -16.53
C ILE A 104 7.71 -6.26 -17.22
N GLY A 105 8.63 -6.44 -18.17
CA GLY A 105 9.24 -5.39 -18.99
C GLY A 105 8.52 -5.18 -20.33
N SER A 106 9.24 -4.65 -21.32
CA SER A 106 8.75 -4.59 -22.71
C SER A 106 8.74 -5.98 -23.34
N SER A 107 7.71 -6.27 -24.13
CA SER A 107 7.65 -7.47 -24.96
C SER A 107 8.05 -7.18 -26.42
N PRO A 108 8.53 -8.19 -27.17
CA PRO A 108 8.76 -8.04 -28.61
C PRO A 108 7.51 -7.68 -29.40
N GLN A 109 6.32 -7.88 -28.83
CA GLN A 109 5.03 -7.55 -29.43
C GLN A 109 4.62 -6.08 -29.19
N GLY A 110 5.48 -5.28 -28.54
CA GLY A 110 5.21 -3.87 -28.26
C GLY A 110 4.26 -3.65 -27.09
N THR A 111 4.20 -4.59 -26.14
CA THR A 111 3.45 -4.40 -24.89
C THR A 111 4.39 -4.03 -23.74
N ALA A 112 3.87 -3.20 -22.83
CA ALA A 112 4.55 -2.78 -21.63
C ALA A 112 3.95 -3.50 -20.40
N GLY A 113 4.77 -4.28 -19.70
CA GLY A 113 4.44 -4.83 -18.39
C GLY A 113 4.60 -3.82 -17.26
N SER A 114 4.37 -4.28 -16.03
CA SER A 114 4.30 -3.41 -14.85
C SER A 114 5.57 -2.57 -14.60
N ALA A 115 6.77 -3.04 -14.92
CA ALA A 115 8.00 -2.28 -14.71
C ALA A 115 8.09 -1.07 -15.67
N VAL A 116 7.70 -1.26 -16.93
CA VAL A 116 7.69 -0.18 -17.94
C VAL A 116 6.58 0.83 -17.63
N ILE A 117 5.39 0.34 -17.26
CA ILE A 117 4.27 1.20 -16.83
C ILE A 117 4.70 2.04 -15.62
N HIS A 118 5.28 1.42 -14.60
CA HIS A 118 5.76 2.10 -13.40
C HIS A 118 6.79 3.19 -13.73
N ALA A 119 7.82 2.86 -14.51
CA ALA A 119 8.85 3.82 -14.92
C ALA A 119 8.25 5.01 -15.71
N SER A 120 7.28 4.74 -16.58
CA SER A 120 6.61 5.77 -17.38
C SER A 120 5.78 6.73 -16.52
N LEU A 121 5.06 6.21 -15.52
CA LEU A 121 4.31 7.02 -14.56
C LEU A 121 5.24 7.89 -13.72
N LEU A 122 6.34 7.32 -13.20
CA LEU A 122 7.34 8.07 -12.44
C LEU A 122 7.96 9.21 -13.24
N ALA A 123 8.31 8.96 -14.50
CA ALA A 123 8.90 9.97 -15.39
C ALA A 123 7.97 11.17 -15.63
N ASN A 124 6.66 10.98 -15.48
CA ASN A 124 5.63 12.02 -15.63
C ASN A 124 5.07 12.53 -14.30
N GLY A 125 5.68 12.16 -13.17
CA GLY A 125 5.25 12.61 -11.84
C GLY A 125 3.90 12.04 -11.39
N VAL A 126 3.43 10.96 -12.02
CA VAL A 126 2.19 10.27 -11.66
C VAL A 126 2.49 9.18 -10.63
N CYS A 127 1.67 9.13 -9.58
CA CYS A 127 1.91 8.20 -8.47
C CYS A 127 1.84 6.74 -8.93
N SER A 128 2.84 5.94 -8.60
CA SER A 128 2.83 4.52 -8.92
C SER A 128 3.52 3.68 -7.85
N GLU A 129 2.90 2.55 -7.51
CA GLU A 129 3.50 1.54 -6.65
C GLU A 129 3.71 0.25 -7.43
N LEU A 130 4.85 -0.40 -7.27
CA LEU A 130 5.14 -1.70 -7.88
C LEU A 130 5.79 -2.63 -6.86
N THR A 131 5.16 -3.77 -6.62
CA THR A 131 5.77 -4.89 -5.88
C THR A 131 6.16 -5.99 -6.87
N VAL A 132 7.42 -6.41 -6.82
CA VAL A 132 7.99 -7.44 -7.67
C VAL A 132 8.46 -8.62 -6.82
N ASP A 133 7.95 -9.82 -7.09
CA ASP A 133 8.60 -11.04 -6.61
C ASP A 133 9.77 -11.39 -7.53
N SER A 134 11.00 -11.25 -7.03
CA SER A 134 12.23 -11.46 -7.79
C SER A 134 12.41 -12.90 -8.33
N LEU A 135 11.73 -13.87 -7.73
CA LEU A 135 11.71 -15.28 -8.16
C LEU A 135 10.32 -15.72 -8.64
N GLY A 136 9.35 -14.80 -8.60
CA GLY A 136 7.95 -15.08 -8.88
C GLY A 136 7.69 -15.30 -10.36
N LEU A 137 6.83 -16.28 -10.63
CA LEU A 137 6.25 -16.55 -11.95
C LEU A 137 4.98 -15.70 -12.15
N HIS A 138 4.09 -16.09 -13.06
CA HIS A 138 2.87 -15.34 -13.36
C HIS A 138 1.96 -15.14 -12.13
N CYS A 139 1.69 -13.88 -11.80
CA CYS A 139 0.80 -13.45 -10.71
C CYS A 139 1.12 -14.07 -9.33
N PRO A 140 2.33 -13.91 -8.79
CA PRO A 140 2.81 -14.73 -7.67
C PRO A 140 2.22 -14.30 -6.32
N HIS A 141 1.73 -13.06 -6.22
CA HIS A 141 1.35 -12.45 -4.96
C HIS A 141 -0.01 -12.94 -4.43
N PRO A 142 -0.12 -13.28 -3.12
CA PRO A 142 -1.38 -13.70 -2.51
C PRO A 142 -2.46 -12.62 -2.59
N ARG A 143 -3.72 -13.05 -2.76
CA ARG A 143 -4.87 -12.15 -2.85
C ARG A 143 -5.02 -11.24 -1.63
N GLN A 144 -4.80 -11.78 -0.43
CA GLN A 144 -4.97 -11.01 0.82
C GLN A 144 -3.98 -9.85 0.91
N PHE A 145 -2.71 -10.12 0.58
CA PHE A 145 -1.67 -9.10 0.49
C PHE A 145 -2.04 -7.99 -0.50
N ARG A 146 -2.41 -8.37 -1.73
CA ARG A 146 -2.79 -7.42 -2.78
C ARG A 146 -3.99 -6.57 -2.39
N VAL A 147 -5.07 -7.17 -1.89
CA VAL A 147 -6.28 -6.43 -1.48
C VAL A 147 -5.96 -5.39 -0.42
N ALA A 148 -5.15 -5.73 0.59
CA ALA A 148 -4.77 -4.80 1.64
C ALA A 148 -3.94 -3.63 1.09
N ARG A 149 -2.94 -3.91 0.24
CA ARG A 149 -2.11 -2.87 -0.40
C ARG A 149 -2.92 -1.95 -1.31
N VAL A 150 -3.78 -2.52 -2.16
CA VAL A 150 -4.64 -1.75 -3.07
C VAL A 150 -5.58 -0.83 -2.30
N ALA A 151 -6.15 -1.29 -1.19
CA ALA A 151 -7.01 -0.46 -0.35
C ALA A 151 -6.25 0.76 0.21
N CYS A 152 -5.03 0.57 0.73
CA CYS A 152 -4.22 1.70 1.23
C CYS A 152 -3.77 2.63 0.11
N PHE A 153 -3.42 2.08 -1.06
CA PHE A 153 -3.03 2.90 -2.22
C PHE A 153 -4.19 3.78 -2.68
N PHE A 154 -5.38 3.22 -2.91
CA PHE A 154 -6.56 4.01 -3.30
C PHE A 154 -6.98 5.01 -2.22
N LYS A 155 -6.87 4.66 -0.92
CA LYS A 155 -7.03 5.61 0.18
C LYS A 155 -6.05 6.78 0.06
N SER A 156 -4.79 6.53 -0.27
CA SER A 156 -3.81 7.61 -0.43
C SER A 156 -4.13 8.54 -1.62
N ILE A 157 -4.72 8.03 -2.70
CA ILE A 157 -5.24 8.86 -3.81
C ILE A 157 -6.39 9.74 -3.31
N LEU A 158 -7.37 9.13 -2.60
CA LEU A 158 -8.51 9.83 -2.00
C LEU A 158 -8.07 10.98 -1.08
N CYS A 159 -6.99 10.77 -0.34
CA CYS A 159 -6.44 11.76 0.59
C CYS A 159 -5.43 12.72 -0.05
N ASN A 160 -5.18 12.63 -1.37
CA ASN A 160 -4.14 13.40 -2.07
C ASN A 160 -2.75 13.29 -1.40
N ALA A 161 -2.42 12.09 -0.92
CA ALA A 161 -1.22 11.79 -0.13
C ALA A 161 -0.38 10.66 -0.75
N CYS A 162 -0.60 10.35 -2.02
CA CYS A 162 0.05 9.23 -2.68
C CYS A 162 1.56 9.43 -2.83
N THR A 163 2.30 8.37 -2.55
CA THR A 163 3.75 8.30 -2.76
C THR A 163 4.08 7.11 -3.64
N SER A 164 4.95 7.31 -4.61
CA SER A 164 5.41 6.22 -5.45
C SER A 164 6.43 5.34 -4.74
N ASN A 165 6.33 4.02 -4.92
CA ASN A 165 7.20 3.04 -4.27
C ASN A 165 7.53 1.86 -5.19
N TYR A 166 8.69 1.25 -4.95
CA TYR A 166 9.10 0.00 -5.59
C TYR A 166 9.57 -0.98 -4.51
N PHE A 167 9.00 -2.18 -4.49
CA PHE A 167 9.30 -3.23 -3.52
C PHE A 167 9.72 -4.51 -4.23
N THR A 168 10.69 -5.22 -3.65
CA THR A 168 11.08 -6.59 -4.08
C THR A 168 10.60 -7.67 -3.11
N GLU A 169 9.84 -7.27 -2.10
CA GLU A 169 9.38 -8.07 -0.96
C GLU A 169 7.93 -7.68 -0.65
N GLU A 170 7.18 -8.57 -0.03
CA GLU A 170 5.79 -8.28 0.40
C GLU A 170 5.76 -7.40 1.65
N VAL A 171 5.86 -6.09 1.47
CA VAL A 171 5.71 -5.12 2.56
C VAL A 171 4.24 -5.01 2.95
N PRO A 172 3.84 -5.34 4.20
CA PRO A 172 2.45 -5.27 4.63
C PRO A 172 1.81 -3.91 4.33
N ALA A 173 0.50 -3.91 4.12
CA ALA A 173 -0.23 -2.70 3.85
C ALA A 173 -0.22 -1.77 5.07
N ASP A 174 0.21 -0.53 4.85
CA ASP A 174 0.18 0.52 5.85
C ASP A 174 -0.72 1.66 5.37
N CYS A 175 -1.92 1.71 5.95
CA CYS A 175 -2.93 2.72 5.66
C CYS A 175 -2.81 3.94 6.61
N SER A 176 -1.77 3.98 7.45
CA SER A 176 -1.56 5.04 8.44
C SER A 176 -1.05 6.36 7.82
N THR A 177 -0.75 6.38 6.52
CA THR A 177 -0.47 7.60 5.75
C THR A 177 -1.74 8.43 5.50
N THR A 178 -2.33 8.85 6.60
CA THR A 178 -3.09 10.09 6.72
C THR A 178 -2.46 10.80 7.91
N ILE A 179 -1.58 11.79 7.67
CA ILE A 179 -1.29 12.79 8.69
C ILE A 179 -2.51 13.71 8.75
N VAL A 180 -3.60 13.21 9.31
CA VAL A 180 -4.70 13.99 9.85
C VAL A 180 -5.32 13.13 10.95
N GLY A 181 -5.08 13.52 12.20
CA GLY A 181 -5.67 12.87 13.38
C GLY A 181 -4.75 11.87 14.05
N LEU A 182 -4.22 12.28 15.20
CA LEU A 182 -3.72 11.37 16.22
C LEU A 182 -4.93 10.56 16.72
N ASP A 183 -5.11 9.33 16.23
CA ASP A 183 -5.85 8.22 16.86
C ASP A 183 -6.15 7.15 15.78
N ASP A 184 -5.38 6.07 15.74
CA ASP A 184 -5.76 4.83 16.42
C ASP A 184 -4.65 3.78 16.23
N LEU A 185 -4.22 3.19 17.34
CA LEU A 185 -3.18 2.16 17.38
C LEU A 185 -3.68 0.89 16.69
N LEU A 186 -3.06 0.52 15.56
CA LEU A 186 -2.95 -0.89 15.23
C LEU A 186 -2.07 -1.53 16.31
N VAL A 187 -2.71 -2.27 17.23
CA VAL A 187 -2.03 -3.04 18.27
C VAL A 187 -1.21 -4.13 17.59
N LYS A 188 0.02 -3.79 17.22
CA LYS A 188 1.10 -4.75 17.08
C LYS A 188 1.24 -5.39 18.46
N GLU A 189 1.20 -6.72 18.54
CA GLU A 189 1.52 -7.41 19.79
C GLU A 189 2.83 -6.85 20.33
N PRO A 190 2.85 -6.34 21.56
CA PRO A 190 4.01 -5.65 22.08
C PRO A 190 5.18 -6.61 22.19
N TYR A 191 6.36 -6.18 21.73
CA TYR A 191 7.62 -6.94 21.78
C TYR A 191 8.00 -7.30 23.22
N PHE A 192 7.54 -6.51 24.18
CA PHE A 192 7.67 -6.77 25.60
C PHE A 192 6.43 -6.29 26.38
N GLN A 193 6.14 -6.90 27.52
CA GLN A 193 5.04 -6.51 28.41
C GLN A 193 5.58 -5.79 29.64
N ILE A 194 4.84 -4.79 30.11
CA ILE A 194 5.10 -4.07 31.37
C ILE A 194 3.98 -4.40 32.36
N TYR A 195 4.32 -4.89 33.55
CA TYR A 195 3.35 -5.11 34.61
C TYR A 195 3.95 -5.01 36.03
N PRO A 196 3.19 -4.53 37.02
CA PRO A 196 1.89 -3.88 36.85
C PRO A 196 2.06 -2.52 36.14
N ASN A 197 1.03 -2.09 35.43
CA ASN A 197 0.92 -0.74 34.90
C ASN A 197 -0.56 -0.31 35.06
N PRO A 198 -0.87 0.64 35.95
CA PRO A 198 0.04 1.50 36.72
C PRO A 198 0.90 0.77 37.78
N ALA A 199 2.04 1.36 38.16
CA ALA A 199 3.03 0.83 39.09
C ALA A 199 3.28 1.79 40.27
N SER A 200 3.38 1.27 41.49
CA SER A 200 3.62 2.10 42.68
C SER A 200 5.10 2.23 43.03
N ASN A 201 5.84 1.14 43.25
CA ASN A 201 7.26 1.21 43.63
C ASN A 201 8.18 0.50 42.63
N GLN A 202 7.64 -0.46 41.90
CA GLN A 202 8.39 -1.26 40.94
C GLN A 202 7.46 -1.74 39.84
N PHE A 203 8.03 -2.06 38.70
CA PHE A 203 7.37 -2.81 37.64
C PHE A 203 8.33 -3.82 37.02
N THR A 204 7.76 -4.76 36.30
CA THR A 204 8.48 -5.84 35.63
C THR A 204 8.29 -5.72 34.14
N ILE A 205 9.38 -5.90 33.40
CA ILE A 205 9.41 -6.01 31.95
C ILE A 205 9.60 -7.48 31.58
N SER A 206 8.77 -8.02 30.69
CA SER A 206 8.87 -9.39 30.19
C SER A 206 8.89 -9.43 28.67
N GLY A 207 9.83 -10.13 28.06
CA GLY A 207 9.94 -10.24 26.59
C GLY A 207 11.25 -10.89 26.16
N ALA A 208 11.50 -10.95 24.85
CA ALA A 208 12.78 -11.39 24.29
C ALA A 208 13.84 -10.27 24.39
N LEU A 209 14.21 -9.91 25.62
CA LEU A 209 15.02 -8.72 25.93
C LEU A 209 16.54 -8.94 25.81
N ASN A 210 17.00 -10.16 25.54
CA ASN A 210 18.42 -10.44 25.36
C ASN A 210 18.95 -9.60 24.19
N LEU A 211 20.12 -8.97 24.36
CA LEU A 211 20.73 -8.08 23.37
C LEU A 211 19.89 -6.82 23.06
N HIS A 212 19.23 -6.25 24.07
CA HIS A 212 18.55 -4.97 23.96
C HIS A 212 19.00 -3.99 25.04
N GLN A 213 18.74 -2.71 24.81
CA GLN A 213 18.87 -1.63 25.80
C GLN A 213 17.51 -1.00 26.04
N ILE A 214 17.16 -0.78 27.30
CA ILE A 214 15.91 -0.12 27.70
C ILE A 214 16.24 1.24 28.29
N GLU A 215 15.49 2.27 27.89
CA GLU A 215 15.58 3.60 28.47
C GLU A 215 14.25 4.03 29.06
N ILE A 216 14.29 4.61 30.25
CA ILE A 216 13.13 5.20 30.91
C ILE A 216 13.22 6.71 30.74
N LEU A 217 12.14 7.32 30.25
CA LEU A 217 12.05 8.75 30.01
C LEU A 217 10.88 9.36 30.77
N ASN A 218 11.05 10.60 31.21
CA ASN A 218 9.94 11.40 31.71
C ASN A 218 9.09 11.98 30.56
N ALA A 219 7.98 12.63 30.90
CA ALA A 219 7.09 13.28 29.93
C ALA A 219 7.73 14.40 29.08
N LYS A 220 8.93 14.89 29.46
CA LYS A 220 9.71 15.87 28.68
C LYS A 220 10.72 15.22 27.74
N GLY A 221 10.77 13.88 27.67
CA GLY A 221 11.74 13.14 26.86
C GLY A 221 13.15 13.10 27.45
N GLN A 222 13.33 13.43 28.73
CA GLN A 222 14.63 13.29 29.39
C GLN A 222 14.82 11.85 29.84
N ILE A 223 15.97 11.26 29.48
CA ILE A 223 16.35 9.91 29.91
C ILE A 223 16.70 9.96 31.40
N LEU A 224 15.97 9.19 32.19
CA LEU A 224 16.17 9.06 33.64
C LEU A 224 17.05 7.86 33.98
N GLN A 225 16.91 6.78 33.22
CA GLN A 225 17.65 5.55 33.45
C GLN A 225 17.84 4.77 32.15
N THR A 226 18.97 4.08 32.05
CA THR A 226 19.30 3.14 30.97
C THR A 226 19.59 1.78 31.59
N ILE A 227 19.03 0.72 31.01
CA ILE A 227 19.05 -0.64 31.53
C ILE A 227 19.51 -1.58 30.42
N LEU A 228 20.39 -2.52 30.77
CA LEU A 228 20.80 -3.63 29.91
C LEU A 228 20.25 -4.92 30.54
N PRO A 229 19.10 -5.43 30.05
CA PRO A 229 18.47 -6.62 30.62
C PRO A 229 19.39 -7.83 30.50
N ASN A 230 19.44 -8.65 31.55
CA ASN A 230 20.11 -9.95 31.55
C ASN A 230 19.05 -11.04 31.70
N GLY A 231 18.47 -11.47 30.57
CA GLY A 231 17.37 -12.43 30.52
C GLY A 231 16.04 -11.83 30.04
N ASN A 232 15.01 -12.68 30.04
CA ASN A 232 13.69 -12.36 29.48
C ASN A 232 12.74 -11.65 30.46
N LEU A 233 13.19 -11.44 31.70
CA LEU A 233 12.42 -10.82 32.77
C LEU A 233 13.34 -9.87 33.55
N HIS A 234 12.89 -8.64 33.77
CA HIS A 234 13.66 -7.66 34.53
C HIS A 234 12.75 -6.78 35.39
N THR A 235 13.07 -6.63 36.67
CA THR A 235 12.31 -5.82 37.63
C THR A 235 13.03 -4.49 37.86
N ILE A 236 12.28 -3.40 37.79
CA ILE A 236 12.79 -2.04 37.88
C ILE A 236 12.15 -1.36 39.08
N ASP A 237 12.98 -0.81 39.96
CA ASP A 237 12.56 0.04 41.08
C ASP A 237 12.40 1.49 40.60
N ILE A 238 11.22 2.05 40.85
CA ILE A 238 10.83 3.43 40.54
C ILE A 238 10.33 4.18 41.78
N SER A 239 10.62 3.69 42.98
CA SER A 239 10.21 4.31 44.25
C SER A 239 10.68 5.76 44.39
N ALA A 240 11.83 6.10 43.79
CA ALA A 240 12.38 7.44 43.79
C ALA A 240 11.76 8.38 42.73
N LEU A 241 10.93 7.87 41.81
CA LEU A 241 10.30 8.66 40.75
C LEU A 241 8.98 9.26 41.23
N PRO A 242 8.69 10.54 40.91
CA PRO A 242 7.38 11.14 41.16
C PRO A 242 6.23 10.41 40.46
N ALA A 243 5.01 10.59 40.96
CA ALA A 243 3.80 10.18 40.24
C ALA A 243 3.70 10.87 38.87
N GLY A 244 3.38 10.12 37.82
CA GLY A 244 3.28 10.68 36.48
C GLY A 244 3.42 9.67 35.34
N LEU A 245 3.46 10.21 34.11
CA LEU A 245 3.62 9.46 32.87
C LEU A 245 5.10 9.33 32.51
N TYR A 246 5.50 8.08 32.25
CA TYR A 246 6.83 7.71 31.80
C TYR A 246 6.75 6.91 30.50
N PHE A 247 7.85 6.93 29.75
CA PHE A 247 8.00 6.18 28.50
C PHE A 247 9.18 5.23 28.61
N LEU A 248 9.01 3.99 28.16
CA LEU A 248 10.07 3.02 28.01
C LEU A 248 10.41 2.87 26.54
N ARG A 249 11.66 3.12 26.15
CA ARG A 249 12.17 2.84 24.80
C ARG A 249 13.02 1.59 24.82
N LEU A 250 12.72 0.65 23.94
CA LEU A 250 13.54 -0.53 23.68
C LEU A 250 14.39 -0.30 22.43
N TRP A 251 15.69 -0.51 22.54
CA TRP A 251 16.66 -0.39 21.45
C TRP A 251 17.34 -1.75 21.22
N ASP A 252 17.65 -2.09 19.97
CA ASP A 252 18.53 -3.22 19.65
C ASP A 252 20.02 -2.83 19.81
N MET A 253 20.94 -3.82 19.75
CA MET A 253 22.40 -3.54 19.81
C MET A 253 22.95 -2.75 18.61
N LYS A 254 22.15 -2.52 17.57
CA LYS A 254 22.51 -1.69 16.42
C LYS A 254 21.96 -0.26 16.57
N TYR A 255 21.41 0.08 17.73
CA TYR A 255 20.79 1.37 18.06
C TYR A 255 19.55 1.71 17.24
N ASN A 256 18.83 0.70 16.75
CA ASN A 256 17.50 0.89 16.17
C ASN A 256 16.44 0.90 17.27
N LEU A 257 15.50 1.84 17.19
CA LEU A 257 14.35 1.87 18.10
C LEU A 257 13.39 0.74 17.74
N VAL A 258 13.19 -0.19 18.68
CA VAL A 258 12.33 -1.36 18.50
C VAL A 258 10.89 -1.05 18.87
N GLU A 259 10.67 -0.47 20.04
CA GLU A 259 9.33 -0.18 20.56
C GLU A 259 9.37 0.91 21.64
N VAL A 260 8.26 1.65 21.80
CA VAL A 260 8.03 2.57 22.91
C VAL A 260 6.73 2.21 23.63
N GLN A 261 6.78 2.07 24.95
CA GLN A 261 5.60 1.82 25.78
C GLN A 261 5.41 2.87 26.86
N LYS A 262 4.15 3.13 27.21
CA LYS A 262 3.76 4.04 28.30
C LYS A 262 3.71 3.28 29.63
N MET A 263 4.25 3.87 30.69
CA MET A 263 4.13 3.38 32.06
C MET A 263 3.63 4.51 32.95
N LEU A 264 2.61 4.22 33.76
CA LEU A 264 2.03 5.14 34.73
C LEU A 264 2.57 4.81 36.13
N LYS A 265 3.15 5.80 36.78
CA LYS A 265 3.58 5.74 38.19
C LYS A 265 2.53 6.43 39.05
N GLU A 266 2.01 5.71 40.05
CA GLU A 266 1.07 6.22 41.07
C GLU A 266 1.78 6.81 42.28
#